data_AF-A0A1G3CKS1-F1
#
_entry.id   AF-A0A1G3CKS1-F1
#
_cell.length_a   1.000
_cell.length_b   1.000
_cell.length_c   1.000
_cell.angle_alpha   90.00
_cell.angle_beta   90.00
_cell.angle_gamma   90.00
#
_symmetry.space_group_name_H-M   'P 1'
#
loop_
_entity.id
_entity.type
_entity.pdbx_description
1 polymer ?
#
loop_
_entity_poly.entity_id
_entity_poly.type
_entity_poly.pdbx_seq_one_letter_code
_entity_poly.pdbx_strand_id
1 'polypeptide(L)'
;RSLYNVHIDITVPGVELVVKLDPNTDLYVSIRDSFHDARRKLEDFARRQRGDVKHHEGSPHARISSLFPDKGYGFLTTPDGREIYFHEHSILNRKFKQLEIGVEVRFAEEMGEKGPQASSVTVV
;
A
#
# COMPACT_ATOMS: atom_id res chain seq x y z
N ARG A 1 -16.97 39.33 -7.43
CA ARG A 1 -16.25 38.64 -6.33
C ARG A 1 -14.99 38.06 -6.94
N SER A 2 -13.81 38.40 -6.42
CA SER A 2 -12.55 37.80 -6.88
C SER A 2 -12.41 36.42 -6.24
N LEU A 3 -12.26 35.40 -7.06
CA LEU A 3 -11.98 34.03 -6.64
C LEU A 3 -10.47 33.84 -6.72
N TYR A 4 -9.86 33.37 -5.63
CA TYR A 4 -8.42 33.17 -5.56
C TYR A 4 -8.08 31.70 -5.78
N ASN A 5 -7.30 31.44 -6.82
CA ASN A 5 -6.72 30.12 -7.07
C ASN A 5 -5.32 30.08 -6.43
N VAL A 6 -5.04 29.06 -5.63
CA VAL A 6 -3.74 28.86 -5.01
C VAL A 6 -3.14 27.56 -5.52
N HIS A 7 -1.89 27.66 -5.97
CA HIS A 7 -1.10 26.54 -6.47
C HIS A 7 0.19 26.48 -5.67
N ILE A 8 0.45 25.35 -5.03
CA ILE A 8 1.69 25.11 -4.30
C ILE A 8 2.43 23.97 -4.98
N ASP A 9 3.62 24.28 -5.49
CA ASP A 9 4.56 23.33 -6.05
C ASP A 9 5.65 23.05 -5.03
N ILE A 10 5.85 21.78 -4.69
CA ILE A 10 6.80 21.33 -3.68
C ILE A 10 7.70 20.28 -4.31
N THR A 11 8.97 20.61 -4.53
CA THR A 11 9.96 19.66 -5.04
C THR A 11 10.58 18.87 -3.88
N VAL A 12 10.50 17.55 -3.96
CA VAL A 12 11.13 16.61 -3.02
C VAL A 12 12.02 15.64 -3.82
N PRO A 13 12.95 14.89 -3.19
CA PRO A 13 13.81 13.98 -3.94
C PRO A 13 13.03 12.98 -4.80
N GLY A 14 13.20 13.08 -6.13
CA GLY A 14 12.61 12.17 -7.11
C GLY A 14 11.16 12.45 -7.53
N VAL A 15 10.46 13.43 -6.92
CA VAL A 15 9.04 13.75 -7.24
C VAL A 15 8.75 15.24 -7.03
N GLU A 16 7.89 15.82 -7.88
CA GLU A 16 7.27 17.14 -7.65
C GLU A 16 5.83 16.95 -7.16
N LEU A 17 5.52 17.50 -5.98
CA LEU A 17 4.19 17.44 -5.38
C LEU A 17 3.45 18.75 -5.67
N VAL A 18 2.27 18.61 -6.25
CA VAL A 18 1.45 19.74 -6.67
C VAL A 18 0.15 19.78 -5.87
N VAL A 19 -0.17 20.92 -5.26
CA VAL A 19 -1.42 21.16 -4.52
C VAL A 19 -2.21 22.27 -5.19
N LYS A 20 -3.38 21.90 -5.72
CA LYS A 20 -4.38 22.81 -6.28
C LYS A 20 -5.57 22.80 -5.36
N LEU A 21 -5.96 23.98 -4.87
CA LEU A 21 -7.17 24.15 -4.07
C LEU A 21 -8.23 24.86 -4.91
N ASP A 22 -9.49 24.45 -4.75
CA ASP A 22 -10.62 25.11 -5.39
C ASP A 22 -10.75 26.58 -4.94
N PRO A 23 -11.20 27.46 -5.86
CA PRO A 23 -11.23 28.89 -5.61
C PRO A 23 -12.12 29.28 -4.42
N ASN A 24 -11.53 29.97 -3.44
CA ASN A 24 -12.28 30.58 -2.33
C ASN A 24 -12.37 32.10 -2.50
N THR A 25 -13.40 32.71 -1.91
CA THR A 25 -13.62 34.17 -1.96
C THR A 25 -12.64 34.92 -1.07
N ASP A 26 -12.11 34.26 -0.04
CA ASP A 26 -11.17 34.84 0.92
C ASP A 26 -9.75 34.35 0.64
N LEU A 27 -8.85 35.31 0.41
CA LEU A 27 -7.43 35.07 0.12
C LEU A 27 -6.71 34.36 1.27
N TYR A 28 -6.96 34.78 2.51
CA TYR A 28 -6.30 34.20 3.68
C TYR A 28 -6.77 32.76 3.93
N VAL A 29 -8.05 32.50 3.72
CA VAL A 29 -8.62 31.14 3.81
C VAL A 29 -8.03 30.25 2.71
N SER A 30 -7.97 30.75 1.47
CA SER A 30 -7.39 30.01 0.33
C SER A 30 -5.93 29.63 0.59
N ILE A 31 -5.14 30.56 1.12
CA ILE A 31 -3.73 30.32 1.45
C ILE A 31 -3.61 29.32 2.60
N ARG A 32 -4.32 29.54 3.71
CA ARG A 32 -4.25 28.65 4.89
C ARG A 32 -4.61 27.21 4.56
N ASP A 33 -5.71 27.02 3.83
CA ASP A 33 -6.24 25.70 3.51
C ASP A 33 -5.29 24.99 2.51
N SER A 34 -4.71 25.72 1.55
CA SER A 34 -3.71 25.16 0.63
C SER A 34 -2.44 24.67 1.36
N PHE A 35 -1.97 25.41 2.37
CA PHE A 35 -0.83 24.97 3.20
C PHE A 35 -1.17 23.77 4.10
N HIS A 36 -2.41 23.65 4.58
CA HIS A 36 -2.87 22.48 5.31
C HIS A 36 -2.83 21.21 4.43
N ASP A 37 -3.28 21.32 3.19
CA ASP A 37 -3.25 20.21 2.23
C ASP A 37 -1.84 19.85 1.78
N ALA A 38 -0.99 20.87 1.58
CA ALA A 38 0.43 20.71 1.32
C ALA A 38 1.13 19.93 2.43
N ARG A 39 0.85 20.28 3.69
CA ARG A 39 1.39 19.56 4.85
C ARG A 39 0.99 18.08 4.82
N ARG A 40 -0.29 17.78 4.60
CA ARG A 40 -0.78 16.40 4.52
C ARG A 40 -0.07 15.60 3.42
N LYS A 41 0.03 16.16 2.21
CA LYS A 41 0.72 15.51 1.08
C LYS A 41 2.20 15.27 1.36
N LEU A 42 2.87 16.22 2.02
CA LEU A 42 4.27 16.08 2.39
C LEU A 42 4.47 15.04 3.50
N GLU A 43 3.56 14.96 4.48
CA GLU A 43 3.57 13.91 5.50
C GLU A 43 3.36 12.52 4.90
N ASP A 44 2.43 12.38 3.94
CA ASP A 44 2.21 11.14 3.19
C ASP A 44 3.44 10.75 2.35
N PHE A 45 4.08 11.73 1.69
CA PHE A 45 5.33 11.52 0.97
C PHE A 45 6.47 11.10 1.91
N ALA A 46 6.63 11.76 3.05
CA ALA A 46 7.67 11.44 4.03
C ALA A 46 7.43 10.08 4.71
N ARG A 47 6.17 9.67 4.93
CA ARG A 47 5.81 8.31 5.36
C ARG A 47 6.31 7.28 4.33
N ARG A 48 6.01 7.50 3.04
CA ARG A 48 6.54 6.67 1.95
C ARG A 48 8.07 6.70 1.97
N GLN A 49 8.71 7.85 1.83
CA GLN A 49 10.17 7.97 1.73
C GLN A 49 10.95 7.39 2.92
N ARG A 50 10.41 7.42 4.15
CA ARG A 50 11.04 6.83 5.35
C ARG A 50 11.02 5.30 5.40
N GLY A 51 10.40 4.63 4.42
CA GLY A 51 10.35 3.17 4.38
C GLY A 51 9.06 2.56 4.96
N ASP A 52 7.98 3.35 5.12
CA ASP A 52 6.61 2.78 5.07
C ASP A 52 6.16 2.56 3.61
N VAL A 53 7.10 2.57 2.64
CA VAL A 53 6.88 1.88 1.37
C VAL A 53 7.04 0.40 1.66
N LYS A 54 5.93 -0.34 1.56
CA LYS A 54 5.99 -1.78 1.31
C LYS A 54 6.98 -2.00 0.16
N HIS A 55 8.13 -2.60 0.47
CA HIS A 55 9.05 -3.09 -0.53
C HIS A 55 8.28 -4.03 -1.46
N HIS A 56 7.91 -3.54 -2.65
CA HIS A 56 8.53 -3.92 -3.91
C HIS A 56 7.65 -3.54 -5.11
N GLU A 57 8.28 -2.87 -6.08
CA GLU A 57 7.80 -2.80 -7.46
C GLU A 57 7.78 -4.20 -8.07
N GLY A 58 6.70 -4.49 -8.79
CA GLY A 58 6.40 -5.82 -9.32
C GLY A 58 5.30 -6.45 -8.48
N SER A 59 4.26 -6.98 -9.14
CA SER A 59 3.21 -7.74 -8.43
C SER A 59 3.87 -8.69 -7.42
N PRO A 60 3.49 -8.73 -6.14
CA PRO A 60 4.20 -9.57 -5.18
C PRO A 60 3.94 -11.04 -5.53
N HIS A 61 4.82 -11.61 -6.34
CA HIS A 61 4.83 -13.03 -6.63
C HIS A 61 5.54 -13.72 -5.47
N ALA A 62 4.99 -14.83 -4.99
CA ALA A 62 5.57 -15.67 -3.96
C ALA A 62 5.19 -17.12 -4.23
N ARG A 63 5.79 -18.04 -3.48
CA ARG A 63 5.41 -19.45 -3.51
C ARG A 63 4.86 -19.88 -2.18
N ILE A 64 3.90 -20.79 -2.19
CA ILE A 64 3.40 -21.40 -0.96
C ILE A 64 4.49 -22.28 -0.36
N SER A 65 5.03 -21.92 0.82
CA SER A 65 6.09 -22.67 1.49
C SER A 65 5.56 -23.69 2.49
N SER A 66 4.41 -23.40 3.12
CA SER A 66 3.77 -24.26 4.10
C SER A 66 2.26 -24.07 4.11
N LEU A 67 1.52 -25.17 4.31
CA LEU A 67 0.07 -25.19 4.44
C LEU A 67 -0.33 -25.98 5.68
N PHE A 68 -1.28 -25.45 6.43
CA PHE A 68 -1.90 -26.13 7.58
C PHE A 68 -3.42 -26.24 7.33
N PRO A 69 -3.88 -27.21 6.50
CA PRO A 69 -5.27 -27.35 6.10
C PRO A 69 -6.25 -27.41 7.28
N ASP A 70 -5.89 -28.11 8.35
CA ASP A 70 -6.73 -28.28 9.53
C ASP A 70 -6.87 -26.99 10.35
N LYS A 71 -5.96 -26.03 10.16
CA LYS A 71 -5.93 -24.76 10.89
C LYS A 71 -6.31 -23.55 10.03
N GLY A 72 -6.54 -23.73 8.73
CA GLY A 72 -7.00 -22.67 7.83
C GLY A 72 -5.96 -21.60 7.48
N TYR A 73 -4.66 -21.86 7.62
CA TYR A 73 -3.61 -20.89 7.30
C TYR A 73 -2.38 -21.49 6.62
N GLY A 74 -1.54 -20.64 6.04
CA GLY A 74 -0.27 -21.03 5.44
C GLY A 74 0.75 -19.89 5.42
N PHE A 75 1.89 -20.16 4.78
CA PHE A 75 2.96 -19.21 4.57
C PHE A 75 3.37 -19.14 3.11
N LEU A 76 3.74 -17.94 2.68
CA LEU A 76 4.30 -17.64 1.37
C LEU A 76 5.78 -17.29 1.54
N THR A 77 6.64 -17.76 0.66
CA THR A 77 8.02 -17.31 0.54
C THR A 77 8.17 -16.44 -0.70
N THR A 78 8.58 -15.21 -0.48
CA THR A 78 8.89 -14.23 -1.52
C THR A 78 10.27 -14.52 -2.16
N PRO A 79 10.55 -14.00 -3.37
CA PRO A 79 11.85 -14.19 -4.03
C PRO A 79 13.04 -13.65 -3.24
N ASP A 80 12.83 -12.62 -2.42
CA ASP A 80 13.79 -12.04 -1.48
C ASP A 80 13.91 -12.83 -0.17
N GLY A 81 13.19 -13.93 -0.02
CA GLY A 81 13.30 -14.87 1.11
C GLY A 81 12.47 -14.50 2.33
N ARG A 82 11.62 -13.47 2.27
CA ARG A 82 10.67 -13.16 3.36
C ARG A 82 9.53 -14.16 3.40
N GLU A 83 9.14 -14.54 4.61
CA GLU A 83 7.94 -15.34 4.87
C GLU A 83 6.75 -14.44 5.20
N ILE A 84 5.63 -14.65 4.49
CA ILE A 84 4.38 -13.91 4.66
C ILE A 84 3.27 -14.86 5.07
N TYR A 85 2.64 -14.60 6.21
CA TYR A 85 1.49 -15.36 6.69
C TYR A 85 0.24 -15.08 5.83
N PHE A 86 -0.59 -16.08 5.58
CA PHE A 86 -1.91 -15.87 4.99
C PHE A 86 -2.97 -16.80 5.60
N HIS A 87 -4.22 -16.34 5.61
CA HIS A 87 -5.38 -17.11 6.06
C HIS A 87 -6.17 -17.65 4.87
N GLU A 88 -6.98 -18.69 5.06
CA GLU A 88 -7.83 -19.26 4.00
C GLU A 88 -8.81 -18.24 3.40
N HIS A 89 -9.23 -17.25 4.19
CA HIS A 89 -10.10 -16.15 3.74
C HIS A 89 -9.41 -15.15 2.84
N SER A 90 -8.07 -15.11 2.82
CA SER A 90 -7.31 -14.24 1.91
C SER A 90 -7.28 -14.81 0.48
N ILE A 91 -7.69 -16.06 0.25
CA ILE A 91 -7.65 -16.68 -1.09
C ILE A 91 -8.85 -16.24 -1.94
N LEU A 92 -8.58 -15.66 -3.12
CA LEU A 92 -9.64 -15.08 -3.97
C LEU A 92 -10.15 -16.00 -5.09
N ASN A 93 -9.28 -16.82 -5.69
CA ASN A 93 -9.59 -17.51 -6.97
C ASN A 93 -9.59 -19.05 -6.91
N ARG A 94 -9.32 -19.63 -5.74
CA ARG A 94 -9.23 -21.09 -5.52
C ARG A 94 -9.77 -21.44 -4.14
N LYS A 95 -10.14 -22.71 -3.92
CA LYS A 95 -10.42 -23.20 -2.56
C LYS A 95 -9.10 -23.46 -1.84
N PHE A 96 -9.01 -23.06 -0.57
CA PHE A 96 -7.81 -23.27 0.26
C PHE A 96 -7.34 -24.75 0.28
N LYS A 97 -8.28 -25.70 0.35
CA LYS A 97 -7.98 -27.15 0.32
C LYS A 97 -7.39 -27.66 -1.00
N GLN A 98 -7.40 -26.85 -2.06
CA GLN A 98 -6.83 -27.19 -3.37
C GLN A 98 -5.46 -26.56 -3.60
N LEU A 99 -4.92 -25.84 -2.61
CA LEU A 99 -3.60 -25.27 -2.69
C LEU A 99 -2.54 -26.34 -2.46
N GLU A 100 -1.43 -26.22 -3.18
CA GLU A 100 -0.28 -27.11 -3.07
C GLU A 100 0.97 -26.30 -2.70
N ILE A 101 1.88 -26.93 -1.96
CA ILE A 101 3.17 -26.33 -1.62
C ILE A 101 3.99 -26.18 -2.90
N GLY A 102 4.67 -25.04 -3.06
CA GLY A 102 5.49 -24.69 -4.22
C GLY A 102 4.75 -23.91 -5.31
N VAL A 103 3.42 -23.83 -5.24
CA VAL A 103 2.59 -23.08 -6.20
C VAL A 103 2.90 -21.59 -6.15
N GLU A 104 3.04 -20.99 -7.32
CA GLU A 104 3.22 -19.54 -7.45
C GLU A 104 1.90 -18.80 -7.26
N VAL A 105 1.95 -17.74 -6.47
CA VAL A 105 0.81 -16.89 -6.15
C VAL A 105 1.19 -15.43 -6.27
N ARG A 106 0.22 -14.60 -6.58
CA ARG A 106 0.28 -13.16 -6.37
C ARG A 106 -0.43 -12.83 -5.07
N PHE A 107 0.16 -11.96 -4.26
CA PHE A 107 -0.46 -11.55 -3.00
C PHE A 107 -0.40 -10.03 -2.80
N ALA A 108 -1.26 -9.51 -1.93
CA ALA A 108 -1.14 -8.17 -1.38
C ALA A 108 -0.79 -8.26 0.10
N GLU A 109 0.27 -7.59 0.53
CA GLU A 109 0.70 -7.55 1.92
C GLU A 109 -0.04 -6.45 2.70
N GLU A 110 -0.30 -6.65 3.97
CA GLU A 110 -0.78 -5.66 4.93
C GLU A 110 -0.14 -5.86 6.31
N MET A 111 -0.18 -4.83 7.16
CA MET A 111 0.32 -4.94 8.52
C MET A 111 -0.79 -5.47 9.43
N GLY A 112 -0.63 -6.69 9.94
CA GLY A 112 -1.50 -7.31 10.94
C GLY A 112 -0.96 -7.15 12.37
N GLU A 113 -1.69 -7.68 13.35
CA GLU A 113 -1.30 -7.59 14.78
C GLU A 113 0.03 -8.27 15.11
N LYS A 114 0.43 -9.27 14.30
CA LYS A 114 1.66 -10.06 14.48
C LYS A 114 2.74 -9.75 13.43
N GLY A 115 2.57 -8.67 12.68
CA GLY A 115 3.45 -8.27 11.60
C GLY A 115 2.83 -8.44 10.21
N PRO A 116 3.67 -8.39 9.15
CA PRO A 116 3.22 -8.47 7.77
C PRO A 116 2.46 -9.77 7.45
N GLN A 117 1.30 -9.64 6.82
CA GLN A 117 0.46 -10.76 6.35
C GLN A 117 -0.12 -10.49 4.96
N ALA A 118 -0.58 -11.53 4.27
CA ALA A 118 -1.27 -11.38 3.00
C ALA A 118 -2.77 -11.12 3.21
N SER A 119 -3.23 -9.95 2.76
CA SER A 119 -4.64 -9.57 2.73
C SER A 119 -5.39 -10.21 1.57
N SER A 120 -4.69 -10.51 0.48
CA SER A 120 -5.24 -11.26 -0.65
C SER A 120 -4.17 -12.14 -1.27
N VAL A 121 -4.57 -13.30 -1.77
CA VAL A 121 -3.73 -14.29 -2.45
C VAL A 121 -4.49 -14.83 -3.65
N THR A 122 -3.83 -14.85 -4.80
CA THR A 122 -4.37 -15.31 -6.08
C THR A 122 -3.36 -16.27 -6.70
N VAL A 123 -3.77 -17.50 -6.97
CA VAL A 123 -2.91 -18.47 -7.68
C VAL A 123 -2.74 -18.03 -9.13
N VAL A 124 -1.49 -18.05 -9.64
CA VAL A 124 -1.14 -17.67 -11.02
C VAL A 124 -1.41 -18.82 -11.99
#